data_AF-A0A947TKP8-F1
#
_entry.id   AF-A0A947TKP8-F1
#
_cell.length_a   1.000
_cell.length_b   1.000
_cell.length_c   1.000
_cell.angle_alpha   90.00
_cell.angle_beta   90.00
_cell.angle_gamma   90.00
#
_symmetry.space_group_name_H-M   'P 1'
#
loop_
_entity.id
_entity.type
_entity.pdbx_description
1 polymer ?
#
loop_
_entity_poly.entity_id
_entity_poly.type
_entity_poly.pdbx_seq_one_letter_code
_entity_poly.pdbx_strand_id
1 'polypeptide(L)'
;MELDARLVKNHRLSAFHRLGCFMRTKVIVYAALLSLGFVIPAWATPRTLPVSPAQEKEAPLMNEPRQERVTPPVPPRGQMLYENHCMSCHESVVHIRGNHRTRSLAELRGRVSHWANALHLRWGKEEVEEVATHLNDHYYKFESRQK
;
A
#
# COMPACT_ATOMS: atom_id res chain seq x y z
N MET A 1 33.68 8.16 -52.30
CA MET A 1 34.11 6.76 -52.03
C MET A 1 33.76 6.47 -50.57
N GLU A 2 32.50 6.53 -50.11
CA GLU A 2 31.28 5.84 -50.56
C GLU A 2 31.48 4.33 -50.64
N LEU A 3 30.91 3.60 -49.67
CA LEU A 3 30.02 2.45 -49.89
C LEU A 3 29.37 2.01 -48.54
N ASP A 4 28.03 2.10 -48.51
CA ASP A 4 27.03 1.18 -47.93
C ASP A 4 27.04 0.87 -46.42
N ALA A 5 26.07 1.28 -45.59
CA ALA A 5 24.60 1.19 -45.67
C ALA A 5 24.05 -0.25 -45.85
N ARG A 6 23.31 -0.70 -44.84
CA ARG A 6 22.37 -1.84 -44.78
C ARG A 6 22.97 -3.22 -44.45
N LEU A 7 22.83 -3.60 -43.19
CA LEU A 7 22.27 -4.92 -42.88
C LEU A 7 21.35 -4.86 -41.65
N VAL A 8 20.13 -4.39 -41.90
CA VAL A 8 18.95 -4.82 -41.16
C VAL A 8 18.75 -6.31 -41.46
N LYS A 9 18.94 -7.18 -40.47
CA LYS A 9 18.22 -8.46 -40.42
C LYS A 9 18.26 -9.10 -39.02
N ASN A 10 17.11 -8.99 -38.37
CA ASN A 10 16.42 -10.09 -37.72
C ASN A 10 17.20 -10.94 -36.70
N HIS A 11 17.02 -10.62 -35.42
CA HIS A 11 16.79 -11.68 -34.42
C HIS A 11 15.39 -11.51 -33.82
N ARG A 12 14.43 -12.10 -34.54
CA ARG A 12 13.08 -12.34 -34.07
C ARG A 12 13.12 -13.39 -32.95
N LEU A 13 12.48 -13.04 -31.83
CA LEU A 13 11.51 -13.86 -31.09
C LEU A 13 11.93 -15.30 -30.71
N SER A 14 12.52 -15.46 -29.53
CA SER A 14 12.53 -16.73 -28.80
C SER A 14 12.38 -16.51 -27.29
N ALA A 15 11.28 -15.91 -26.85
CA ALA A 15 11.00 -15.72 -25.41
C ALA A 15 9.54 -15.89 -24.98
N PHE A 16 8.62 -16.32 -25.86
CA PHE A 16 7.18 -16.39 -25.55
C PHE A 16 6.60 -17.80 -25.38
N HIS A 17 7.41 -18.87 -25.39
CA HIS A 17 6.90 -20.25 -25.34
C HIS A 17 7.07 -20.97 -23.98
N ARG A 18 7.18 -20.25 -22.86
CA ARG A 18 7.35 -20.89 -21.53
C ARG A 18 6.41 -20.43 -20.41
N LEU A 19 5.51 -19.46 -20.65
CA LEU A 19 4.52 -19.02 -19.64
C LEU A 19 3.09 -19.54 -19.88
N GLY A 20 2.80 -20.14 -21.04
CA GLY A 20 1.43 -20.57 -21.41
C GLY A 20 0.96 -21.91 -20.80
N CYS A 21 1.84 -22.68 -20.16
CA CYS A 21 1.50 -24.00 -19.63
C CYS A 21 0.94 -23.95 -18.18
N PHE A 22 1.32 -22.95 -17.38
CA PHE A 22 0.94 -22.92 -15.96
C PHE A 22 -0.50 -22.41 -15.70
N MET A 23 -1.05 -21.59 -16.59
CA MET A 23 -2.42 -21.05 -16.46
C MET A 23 -3.50 -21.95 -17.07
N ARG A 24 -3.16 -22.79 -18.06
CA ARG A 24 -4.12 -23.73 -18.67
C ARG A 24 -4.51 -24.88 -17.73
N THR A 25 -3.61 -25.33 -16.86
CA THR A 25 -3.88 -26.41 -15.90
C THR A 25 -4.87 -25.99 -14.82
N LYS A 26 -4.84 -24.71 -14.38
CA LYS A 26 -5.73 -24.23 -13.32
C LYS A 26 -7.18 -24.09 -13.79
N VAL A 27 -7.42 -23.61 -15.01
CA VAL A 27 -8.80 -23.45 -15.54
C VAL A 27 -9.50 -24.80 -15.71
N ILE A 28 -8.77 -25.86 -16.09
CA ILE A 28 -9.34 -27.21 -16.26
C ILE A 28 -9.73 -27.83 -14.91
N VAL A 29 -8.94 -27.62 -13.85
CA VAL A 29 -9.29 -28.08 -12.49
C VAL A 29 -10.52 -27.35 -11.94
N TYR A 30 -10.62 -26.03 -12.14
CA TYR A 30 -11.79 -25.26 -11.70
C TYR A 30 -13.06 -25.58 -12.49
N ALA A 31 -12.96 -25.83 -13.81
CA ALA A 31 -14.10 -26.26 -14.62
C ALA A 31 -14.60 -27.66 -14.25
N ALA A 32 -13.70 -28.59 -13.88
CA ALA A 32 -14.07 -29.92 -13.40
C ALA A 32 -14.75 -29.87 -12.02
N LEU A 33 -14.25 -29.03 -11.10
CA LEU A 33 -14.82 -28.88 -9.75
C LEU A 33 -16.19 -28.18 -9.74
N LEU A 34 -16.47 -27.29 -10.70
CA LEU A 34 -17.78 -26.64 -10.83
C LEU A 34 -18.84 -27.53 -11.51
N SER A 35 -18.43 -28.66 -12.11
CA SER A 35 -19.33 -29.59 -12.80
C SER A 35 -19.88 -30.69 -11.88
N LEU A 36 -19.25 -30.95 -10.72
CA LEU A 36 -19.86 -31.71 -9.63
C LEU A 36 -20.53 -30.72 -8.69
N GLY A 37 -21.85 -30.55 -8.84
CA GLY A 37 -22.66 -29.77 -7.91
C GLY A 37 -22.31 -30.15 -6.47
N PHE A 38 -21.65 -29.22 -5.77
CA PHE A 38 -21.40 -29.33 -4.34
C PHE A 38 -22.74 -29.10 -3.65
N VAL A 39 -23.56 -30.14 -3.60
CA VAL A 39 -24.77 -30.20 -2.78
C VAL A 39 -24.27 -30.19 -1.34
N ILE A 40 -24.19 -29.01 -0.73
CA ILE A 40 -23.98 -28.91 0.72
C ILE A 40 -25.17 -29.65 1.34
N PRO A 41 -24.96 -30.81 1.97
CA PRO A 41 -26.09 -31.59 2.44
C PRO A 41 -26.73 -30.82 3.61
N ALA A 42 -28.05 -30.78 3.66
CA ALA A 42 -28.82 -29.95 4.59
C ALA A 42 -28.61 -30.27 6.09
N TRP A 43 -27.79 -31.26 6.43
CA TRP A 43 -27.35 -31.53 7.81
C TRP A 43 -26.08 -30.76 8.21
N ALA A 44 -25.40 -30.10 7.26
CA ALA A 44 -24.20 -29.29 7.48
C ALA A 44 -24.48 -27.81 7.72
N THR A 45 -25.73 -27.42 8.02
CA THR A 45 -25.99 -26.13 8.65
C THR A 45 -25.52 -26.20 10.10
N PRO A 46 -24.58 -25.36 10.56
CA PRO A 46 -24.35 -25.19 11.98
C PRO A 46 -25.69 -24.81 12.60
N ARG A 47 -26.24 -25.67 13.46
CA ARG A 47 -27.40 -25.33 14.27
C ARG A 47 -26.95 -24.17 15.17
N THR A 48 -27.25 -22.94 14.79
CA THR A 48 -27.22 -21.81 15.73
C THR A 48 -28.29 -22.10 16.76
N LEU A 49 -27.88 -22.75 17.85
CA LEU A 49 -28.66 -22.74 19.07
C LEU A 49 -28.78 -21.26 19.49
N PRO A 50 -29.98 -20.79 19.90
CA PRO A 50 -30.06 -19.49 20.52
C PRO A 50 -29.14 -19.49 21.73
N VAL A 51 -28.08 -18.67 21.68
CA VAL A 51 -27.25 -18.41 22.85
C VAL A 51 -28.17 -17.77 23.89
N SER A 52 -28.55 -18.55 24.89
CA SER A 52 -29.18 -18.08 26.12
C SER A 52 -28.22 -17.09 26.79
N PRO A 53 -28.67 -15.94 27.34
CA PRO A 53 -27.80 -14.90 27.87
C PRO A 53 -27.18 -15.26 29.24
N ALA A 54 -26.99 -16.55 29.53
CA ALA A 54 -26.63 -17.03 30.84
C ALA A 54 -25.40 -17.96 30.78
N GLN A 55 -24.27 -17.45 30.29
CA GLN A 55 -22.94 -17.89 30.75
C GLN A 55 -21.96 -16.71 30.79
N GLU A 56 -22.36 -15.67 31.51
CA GLU A 56 -21.40 -14.95 32.34
C GLU A 56 -21.16 -15.80 33.59
N LYS A 57 -20.14 -16.65 33.52
CA LYS A 57 -19.53 -17.22 34.73
C LYS A 57 -18.03 -17.19 34.54
N GLU A 58 -17.46 -16.16 35.12
CA GLU A 58 -16.05 -15.91 35.32
C GLU A 58 -15.31 -17.19 35.75
N ALA A 59 -14.25 -17.53 35.00
CA ALA A 59 -13.38 -18.66 35.29
C ALA A 59 -12.03 -18.17 35.85
N PRO A 60 -11.37 -18.95 36.72
CA PRO A 60 -10.39 -18.44 37.70
C PRO A 60 -9.04 -18.01 37.11
N LEU A 61 -8.43 -17.04 37.81
CA LEU A 61 -7.07 -16.54 37.64
C LEU A 61 -6.02 -17.65 37.87
N MET A 62 -5.30 -18.06 36.82
CA MET A 62 -4.03 -18.80 36.97
C MET A 62 -3.06 -18.57 35.79
N ASN A 63 -1.96 -17.89 36.13
CA ASN A 63 -0.62 -17.81 35.52
C ASN A 63 -0.40 -18.06 34.01
N GLU A 64 -1.01 -17.26 33.13
CA GLU A 64 -0.38 -17.00 31.82
C GLU A 64 0.80 -16.01 32.00
N PRO A 65 1.95 -16.22 31.33
CA PRO A 65 3.00 -15.21 31.28
C PRO A 65 2.35 -13.92 30.80
N ARG A 66 2.44 -12.86 31.60
CA ARG A 66 1.95 -11.53 31.23
C ARG A 66 2.66 -11.16 29.94
N GLN A 67 2.01 -11.39 28.80
CA GLN A 67 2.37 -10.71 27.57
C GLN A 67 2.11 -9.25 27.89
N GLU A 68 3.20 -8.55 28.23
CA GLU A 68 3.24 -7.10 28.20
C GLU A 68 2.56 -6.71 26.89
N ARG A 69 1.43 -6.02 26.98
CA ARG A 69 0.62 -5.69 25.81
C ARG A 69 1.44 -4.69 24.98
N VAL A 70 2.28 -5.19 24.07
CA VAL A 70 3.06 -4.35 23.18
C VAL A 70 2.08 -3.68 22.25
N THR A 71 1.69 -2.45 22.60
CA THR A 71 0.89 -1.62 21.72
C THR A 71 1.84 -1.12 20.63
N PRO A 72 1.54 -1.34 19.34
CA PRO A 72 2.40 -0.82 18.29
C PRO A 72 2.48 0.71 18.42
N PRO A 73 3.64 1.32 18.13
CA PRO A 73 3.79 2.76 18.22
C PRO A 73 2.81 3.44 17.27
N VAL A 74 2.13 4.48 17.76
CA VAL A 74 1.26 5.33 16.92
C VAL A 74 2.15 6.12 15.95
N PRO A 75 1.89 6.10 14.64
CA PRO A 75 2.68 6.86 13.68
C PRO A 75 2.61 8.38 13.96
N PRO A 76 3.68 9.14 13.65
CA PRO A 76 3.64 10.60 13.72
C PRO A 76 2.53 11.18 12.86
N ARG A 77 1.90 12.27 13.31
CA ARG A 77 0.74 12.88 12.62
C ARG A 77 1.04 13.26 11.16
N GLY A 78 2.22 13.81 10.87
CA GLY A 78 2.65 14.14 9.51
C GLY A 78 2.71 12.94 8.57
N GLN A 79 3.07 11.75 9.08
CA GLN A 79 3.03 10.51 8.31
C GLN A 79 1.59 10.14 7.95
N MET A 80 0.69 10.15 8.93
CA MET A 80 -0.73 9.81 8.68
C MET A 80 -1.38 10.77 7.68
N LEU A 81 -1.08 12.07 7.78
CA LEU A 81 -1.57 13.08 6.84
C LEU A 81 -1.03 12.84 5.41
N TYR A 82 0.26 12.51 5.29
CA TYR A 82 0.88 12.18 4.01
C TYR A 82 0.25 10.93 3.37
N GLU A 83 0.14 9.83 4.12
CA GLU A 83 -0.40 8.56 3.63
C GLU A 83 -1.86 8.68 3.21
N ASN A 84 -2.68 9.43 3.97
CA ASN A 84 -4.11 9.56 3.67
C ASN A 84 -4.40 10.50 2.50
N HIS A 85 -3.60 11.55 2.30
CA HIS A 85 -3.93 12.62 1.36
C HIS A 85 -2.98 12.73 0.18
N CYS A 86 -1.67 12.66 0.40
CA CYS A 86 -0.68 12.82 -0.68
C CYS A 86 -0.58 11.57 -1.56
N MET A 87 -0.81 10.39 -0.98
CA MET A 87 -0.78 9.13 -1.73
C MET A 87 -2.05 8.84 -2.54
N SER A 88 -3.07 9.68 -2.44
CA SER A 88 -4.35 9.48 -3.13
C SER A 88 -4.26 9.61 -4.66
N CYS A 89 -3.28 10.36 -5.17
CA CYS A 89 -3.09 10.60 -6.60
C CYS A 89 -1.83 9.96 -7.17
N HIS A 90 -0.82 9.70 -6.34
CA HIS A 90 0.45 9.11 -6.74
C HIS A 90 1.16 8.48 -5.54
N GLU A 91 2.02 7.50 -5.79
CA GLU A 91 2.89 6.93 -4.76
C GLU A 91 4.15 7.79 -4.52
N SER A 92 5.04 7.30 -3.67
CA SER A 92 6.30 7.94 -3.28
C SER A 92 7.27 8.22 -4.44
N VAL A 93 7.04 7.64 -5.63
CA VAL A 93 7.89 7.81 -6.82
C VAL A 93 8.09 9.29 -7.20
N VAL A 94 7.10 10.15 -6.93
CA VAL A 94 7.20 11.59 -7.25
C VAL A 94 8.26 12.32 -6.42
N HIS A 95 8.60 11.78 -5.24
CA HIS A 95 9.58 12.35 -4.33
C HIS A 95 11.02 11.93 -4.68
N ILE A 96 11.20 10.77 -5.30
CA ILE A 96 12.53 10.19 -5.59
C ILE A 96 12.96 10.31 -7.05
N ARG A 97 12.05 10.63 -7.97
CA ARG A 97 12.42 10.83 -9.38
C ARG A 97 13.41 11.99 -9.53
N GLY A 98 14.47 11.79 -10.31
CA GLY A 98 15.58 12.76 -10.41
C GLY A 98 15.20 14.14 -10.96
N ASN A 99 13.99 14.32 -11.51
CA ASN A 99 13.50 15.59 -12.03
C ASN A 99 12.60 16.37 -11.05
N HIS A 100 12.53 16.02 -9.77
CA HIS A 100 11.83 16.86 -8.80
C HIS A 100 12.48 18.24 -8.72
N ARG A 101 11.65 19.29 -8.71
CA ARG A 101 12.13 20.68 -8.77
C ARG A 101 12.34 21.32 -7.40
N THR A 102 11.80 20.74 -6.33
CA THR A 102 11.94 21.25 -4.96
C THR A 102 13.40 21.29 -4.55
N ARG A 103 13.91 22.47 -4.15
CA ARG A 103 15.33 22.72 -3.80
C ARG A 103 15.57 23.13 -2.35
N SER A 104 14.52 23.36 -1.57
CA SER A 104 14.66 23.77 -0.17
C SER A 104 13.47 23.31 0.67
N LEU A 105 13.65 23.33 1.99
CA LEU A 105 12.56 23.05 2.93
C LEU A 105 11.43 24.09 2.84
N ALA A 106 11.76 25.36 2.57
CA ALA A 106 10.77 26.41 2.34
C ALA A 106 9.93 26.14 1.08
N GLU A 107 10.58 25.71 -0.01
CA GLU A 107 9.87 25.33 -1.22
C GLU A 107 9.01 24.07 -1.00
N LEU A 108 9.51 23.09 -0.24
CA LEU A 108 8.76 21.89 0.11
C LEU A 108 7.47 22.24 0.86
N ARG A 109 7.53 23.11 1.87
CA ARG A 109 6.35 23.65 2.57
C ARG A 109 5.38 24.32 1.61
N GLY A 110 5.88 25.14 0.68
CA GLY A 110 5.07 25.77 -0.36
C GLY A 110 4.36 24.74 -1.25
N ARG A 111 5.03 23.64 -1.61
CA ARG A 111 4.43 22.53 -2.38
C ARG A 111 3.34 21.81 -1.60
N VAL A 112 3.57 21.52 -0.31
CA VAL A 112 2.58 20.88 0.56
C VAL A 112 1.35 21.78 0.72
N SER A 113 1.55 23.06 1.02
CA SER A 113 0.46 24.04 1.14
C SER A 113 -0.34 24.17 -0.16
N HIS A 114 0.33 24.24 -1.31
CA HIS A 114 -0.32 24.30 -2.62
C HIS A 114 -1.25 23.11 -2.85
N TRP A 115 -0.79 21.88 -2.60
CA TRP A 115 -1.62 20.69 -2.81
C TRP A 115 -2.71 20.52 -1.75
N ALA A 116 -2.45 20.89 -0.50
CA ALA A 116 -3.49 20.90 0.53
C ALA A 116 -4.65 21.84 0.16
N ASN A 117 -4.32 23.00 -0.44
CA ASN A 117 -5.32 23.93 -0.96
C ASN A 117 -6.05 23.37 -2.19
N ALA A 118 -5.32 22.77 -3.14
CA ALA A 118 -5.91 22.16 -4.33
C ALA A 118 -6.88 21.01 -3.99
N LEU A 119 -6.61 20.29 -2.90
CA LEU A 119 -7.46 19.23 -2.37
C LEU A 119 -8.51 19.71 -1.36
N HIS A 120 -8.60 21.03 -1.11
CA HIS A 120 -9.54 21.64 -0.15
C HIS A 120 -9.47 21.06 1.27
N LEU A 121 -8.28 20.67 1.75
CA LEU A 121 -8.10 20.00 3.04
C LEU A 121 -8.21 20.95 4.25
N ARG A 122 -8.21 22.26 4.01
CA ARG A 122 -8.29 23.32 5.05
C ARG A 122 -7.20 23.21 6.13
N TRP A 123 -6.03 22.72 5.75
CA TRP A 123 -4.88 22.58 6.65
C TRP A 123 -4.36 23.94 7.13
N GLY A 124 -4.00 23.99 8.42
CA GLY A 124 -3.28 25.09 9.03
C GLY A 124 -1.78 25.00 8.76
N LYS A 125 -1.01 25.86 9.44
CA LYS A 125 0.45 25.86 9.32
C LYS A 125 1.04 24.59 9.92
N GLU A 126 0.45 24.11 11.01
CA GLU A 126 0.89 22.97 11.78
C GLU A 126 0.84 21.68 10.95
N GLU A 127 -0.27 21.39 10.26
CA GLU A 127 -0.37 20.23 9.38
C GLU A 127 0.62 20.30 8.21
N VAL A 128 0.79 21.49 7.62
CA VAL A 128 1.76 21.70 6.53
C VAL A 128 3.19 21.43 7.03
N GLU A 129 3.55 21.90 8.21
CA GLU A 129 4.86 21.66 8.81
C GLU A 129 5.10 20.20 9.17
N GLU A 130 4.11 19.52 9.74
CA GLU A 130 4.22 18.10 10.09
C GLU A 130 4.43 17.24 8.83
N VAL A 131 3.68 17.50 7.76
CA VAL A 131 3.84 16.78 6.48
C VAL A 131 5.15 17.15 5.79
N ALA A 132 5.54 18.44 5.78
CA ALA A 132 6.81 18.87 5.21
C ALA A 132 7.99 18.23 5.95
N THR A 133 7.92 18.12 7.28
CA THR A 133 8.92 17.44 8.11
C THR A 133 8.99 15.97 7.76
N HIS A 134 7.85 15.26 7.71
CA HIS A 134 7.81 13.86 7.31
C HIS A 134 8.44 13.65 5.93
N LEU A 135 8.05 14.45 4.93
CA LEU A 135 8.60 14.37 3.58
C LEU A 135 10.10 14.68 3.54
N ASN A 136 10.55 15.66 4.31
CA ASN A 136 11.96 16.01 4.39
C ASN A 136 12.78 14.87 4.98
N ASP A 137 12.28 14.29 6.07
CA ASP A 137 12.94 13.20 6.78
C ASP A 137 12.99 11.90 5.98
N HIS A 138 12.04 11.65 5.07
CA HIS A 138 12.00 10.41 4.31
C HIS A 138 12.60 10.52 2.90
N TYR A 139 12.49 11.69 2.27
CA TYR A 139 12.82 11.83 0.84
C TYR A 139 13.83 12.95 0.54
N TYR A 140 13.60 14.17 1.05
CA TYR A 140 14.33 15.34 0.54
C TYR A 140 15.64 15.66 1.28
N LYS A 141 15.72 15.39 2.58
CA LYS A 141 16.92 15.55 3.41
C LYS A 141 17.52 16.97 3.38
N PHE A 142 16.69 18.00 3.24
CA PHE A 142 17.15 19.38 3.39
C PHE A 142 17.52 19.66 4.85
N GLU A 143 18.52 20.51 5.05
CA GLU A 143 18.89 21.03 6.37
C GLU A 143 17.69 21.75 7.01
N SER A 144 17.39 21.41 8.27
CA SER A 144 16.25 21.98 9.01
C SER A 144 16.51 23.38 9.60
N ARG A 145 17.63 24.01 9.23
CA ARG A 145 18.03 25.31 9.77
C ARG A 145 17.23 26.45 9.11
N GLN A 146 16.18 26.90 9.79
CA GLN A 146 15.60 28.24 9.59
C GLN A 146 15.66 28.92 10.96
N LYS A 147 16.65 29.80 11.12
CA LYS A 147 16.84 30.63 12.30
C LYS A 147 15.97 31.87 12.20
#